data_AF-A0A1Q7BDH7-F1
#
_entry.id   AF-A0A1Q7BDH7-F1
#
_cell.length_a   1.000
_cell.length_b   1.000
_cell.length_c   1.000
_cell.angle_alpha   90.00
_cell.angle_beta   90.00
_cell.angle_gamma   90.00
#
_symmetry.space_group_name_H-M   'P 1'
#
loop_
_entity.id
_entity.type
_entity.pdbx_description
1 polymer ?
#
loop_
_entity_poly.entity_id
_entity_poly.type
_entity_poly.pdbx_seq_one_letter_code
_entity_poly.pdbx_strand_id
1 'polypeptide(L)' 'MLLMMDTQPQVNQALTIRVPTPINMAKTPTLAEIRWTRKLPFQTDDGVYFVGLKFLLSGM' A
#
# COMPACT_ATOMS: atom_id res chain seq x y z
N MET A 1 6.73 3.38 -0.56
CA MET A 1 5.82 3.33 -1.74
C MET A 1 4.48 3.91 -1.34
N LEU A 2 3.75 4.53 -2.28
CA LEU A 2 2.44 5.14 -2.02
C LEU A 2 1.36 4.35 -2.76
N LEU A 3 0.29 3.99 -2.05
CA LEU A 3 -0.94 3.47 -2.66
C LEU A 3 -2.10 4.45 -2.46
N MET A 4 -3.05 4.38 -3.36
CA MET A 4 -4.36 5.00 -3.23
C MET A 4 -5.37 3.89 -2.92
N MET A 5 -6.14 4.05 -1.85
CA MET A 5 -7.13 3.09 -1.39
C MET A 5 -8.48 3.78 -1.18
N ASP A 6 -9.56 3.06 -1.45
CA ASP A 6 -10.96 3.45 -1.20
C ASP A 6 -11.41 3.20 0.25
N THR A 7 -10.52 2.61 1.06
CA THR A 7 -10.72 2.26 2.45
C THR A 7 -9.61 2.85 3.30
N GLN A 8 -9.89 3.12 4.58
CA GLN A 8 -8.89 3.59 5.53
C GLN A 8 -8.22 2.38 6.23
N PRO A 9 -7.01 1.96 5.85
CA PRO A 9 -6.33 0.89 6.55
C PRO A 9 -5.77 1.38 7.88
N GLN A 10 -5.51 0.43 8.80
CA GLN A 10 -4.92 0.76 10.10
C GLN A 10 -3.40 0.93 9.97
N VAL A 11 -2.84 1.90 10.70
CA VAL A 11 -1.38 2.06 10.78
C VAL A 11 -0.77 0.85 11.50
N ASN A 12 0.40 0.41 11.05
CA ASN A 12 1.10 -0.82 11.45
C ASN A 12 0.43 -2.13 11.00
N GLN A 13 -0.67 -2.08 10.24
CA GLN A 13 -1.23 -3.28 9.62
C GLN A 13 -0.28 -3.79 8.53
N ALA A 14 -0.06 -5.10 8.48
CA ALA A 14 0.65 -5.75 7.38
C ALA A 14 -0.35 -6.18 6.29
N LEU A 15 -0.04 -5.86 5.03
CA LEU A 15 -0.82 -6.19 3.85
C LEU A 15 0.07 -6.89 2.82
N THR A 16 -0.50 -7.87 2.15
CA THR A 16 0.11 -8.51 0.99
C THR A 16 -0.26 -7.74 -0.27
N ILE A 17 0.74 -7.21 -0.98
CA ILE A 17 0.53 -6.31 -2.11
C ILE A 17 1.07 -6.96 -3.38
N ARG A 18 0.27 -6.92 -4.45
CA ARG A 18 0.72 -7.30 -5.80
C ARG A 18 1.26 -6.06 -6.49
N VAL A 19 2.56 -6.06 -6.80
CA VAL A 19 3.20 -4.96 -7.53
C VAL A 19 3.24 -5.32 -9.01
N PRO A 20 2.57 -4.56 -9.89
CA PRO A 20 2.63 -4.79 -11.33
C PRO A 20 3.94 -4.23 -11.89
N THR A 21 5.07 -4.94 -11.70
CA THR A 21 6.33 -4.61 -12.38
C THR A 21 6.38 -5.21 -13.79
N PRO A 22 6.88 -4.53 -14.83
CA PRO A 22 6.75 -4.97 -16.23
C PRO A 22 7.60 -6.17 -16.64
N ILE A 23 8.33 -6.83 -15.74
CA ILE A 23 9.31 -7.85 -16.12
C ILE A 23 9.28 -8.96 -15.09
N ASN A 24 8.69 -10.12 -15.45
CA ASN A 24 8.84 -11.52 -15.00
C ASN A 24 9.46 -11.91 -13.63
N MET A 25 9.70 -11.00 -12.68
CA MET A 25 10.56 -11.20 -11.50
C MET A 25 9.81 -11.03 -10.18
N ALA A 26 8.65 -10.36 -10.15
CA ALA A 26 7.83 -10.24 -8.94
C ALA A 26 6.52 -11.02 -9.08
N LYS A 27 6.61 -12.35 -9.23
CA LYS A 27 5.44 -13.24 -9.08
C LYS A 27 5.00 -13.36 -7.63
N THR A 28 5.87 -13.00 -6.69
CA THR A 28 5.63 -13.13 -5.26
C THR A 28 4.88 -11.92 -4.75
N PRO A 29 3.68 -12.10 -4.16
CA PRO A 29 3.01 -11.04 -3.41
C PRO A 29 3.95 -10.53 -2.30
N THR A 30 4.21 -9.22 -2.26
CA THR A 30 5.16 -8.63 -1.32
C THR A 30 4.44 -8.20 -0.05
N LEU A 31 4.95 -8.63 1.10
CA LEU A 31 4.44 -8.16 2.40
C LEU A 31 4.89 -6.72 2.65
N ALA A 32 3.97 -5.87 3.08
CA ALA A 32 4.26 -4.48 3.41
C ALA A 32 3.44 -4.01 4.61
N GLU A 33 4.02 -3.13 5.42
CA GLU A 33 3.36 -2.49 6.55
C GLU A 33 2.85 -1.10 6.17
N ILE A 34 1.63 -0.78 6.62
CA ILE A 34 1.10 0.59 6.60
C ILE A 34 1.87 1.43 7.62
N ARG A 35 2.46 2.54 7.18
CA ARG A 35 3.17 3.47 8.07
C ARG A 35 2.42 4.77 8.31
N TRP A 36 1.57 5.18 7.37
CA TRP A 36 0.70 6.33 7.52
C TRP A 36 -0.47 6.26 6.55
N THR A 37 -1.56 6.92 6.92
CA THR A 37 -2.74 7.11 6.09
C THR A 37 -3.12 8.58 6.08
N ARG A 38 -3.54 9.09 4.93
CA ARG A 38 -4.00 10.47 4.78
C ARG A 38 -5.17 10.51 3.83
N LYS A 39 -6.30 11.09 4.24
CA LYS A 39 -7.43 11.32 3.34
C LYS A 39 -7.00 12.23 2.19
N LEU A 40 -7.46 11.92 0.99
CA LEU A 40 -7.22 12.74 -0.20
C LEU A 40 -7.81 14.16 0.05
N PRO A 41 -7.04 15.25 -0.18
CA PRO A 41 -7.47 16.60 0.18
C PRO A 41 -8.38 17.27 -0.86
N PHE A 42 -8.82 16.53 -1.89
CA PHE A 42 -9.76 17.02 -2.89
C PHE A 42 -11.20 16.68 -2.48
N GLN A 43 -12.18 17.45 -2.97
CA GLN A 43 -13.60 17.11 -2.84
C GLN A 43 -13.91 15.89 -3.71
N THR A 44 -13.51 14.71 -3.25
CA THR A 44 -14.02 13.43 -3.71
C THR A 44 -15.08 12.99 -2.70
N ASP A 45 -16.29 12.73 -3.18
CA ASP A 45 -17.45 12.37 -2.36
C ASP A 45 -17.20 11.09 -1.53
N ASP A 46 -16.24 10.26 -1.95
CA ASP A 46 -15.88 9.01 -1.28
C ASP A 46 -14.47 9.00 -0.71
N GLY A 47 -14.33 8.28 0.41
CA GLY A 47 -13.15 8.15 1.27
C GLY A 47 -11.94 7.52 0.59
N VAL A 48 -11.31 8.26 -0.30
CA VAL A 48 -10.02 7.90 -0.87
C VAL A 48 -8.90 8.32 0.08
N TYR A 49 -7.96 7.41 0.31
CA TYR A 49 -6.81 7.60 1.18
C TYR A 49 -5.52 7.37 0.42
N PHE A 50 -4.56 8.26 0.63
CA PHE A 50 -3.15 8.01 0.42
C PHE A 50 -2.60 7.16 1.55
N VAL A 51 -1.91 6.09 1.19
CA VAL A 51 -1.40 5.09 2.12
C VAL A 51 0.09 4.88 1.87
N GLY A 52 0.89 5.24 2.86
CA GLY A 52 2.33 5.04 2.85
C GLY A 52 2.72 3.67 3.35
N LEU A 53 3.56 2.97 2.58
CA LEU A 53 3.96 1.60 2.84
C LEU A 53 5.46 1.43 2.98
N LYS A 54 5.83 0.51 3.88
CA LYS A 54 7.17 -0.06 4.02
C LYS A 54 7.14 -1.53 3.63
N PHE A 55 7.90 -1.93 2.61
CA PHE A 55 8.06 -3.34 2.28
C PHE A 55 8.85 -4.07 3.36
N LEU A 56 8.37 -5.24 3.74
CA LEU A 56 9.10 -6.20 4.56
C LEU A 56 9.83 -7.13 3.60
N LEU A 57 11.08 -6.81 3.31
CA LEU A 57 11.96 -7.73 2.60
C LEU A 57 12.35 -8.82 3.60
N SER A 58 11.87 -10.04 3.37
CA SER A 58 12.44 -11.19 4.08
C SER A 58 13.87 -11.33 3.58
N GLY A 59 14.85 -11.10 4.45
CA GLY A 59 16.24 -11.44 4.15
C GLY A 59 16.31 -12.92 3.79
N MET A 60 16.89 -13.22 2.64
CA MET A 60 17.45 -14.54 2.38
C MET A 60 18.78 -14.65 3.11
#